data_AF-A0A6N7NXQ9-F1
#
_entry.id   AF-A0A6N7NXQ9-F1
#
_cell.length_a   1.000
_cell.length_b   1.000
_cell.length_c   1.000
_cell.angle_alpha   90.00
_cell.angle_beta   90.00
_cell.angle_gamma   90.00
#
_symmetry.space_group_name_H-M   'P 1'
#
loop_
_entity.id
_entity.type
_entity.pdbx_description
1 polymer ?
#
loop_
_entity_poly.entity_id
_entity_poly.type
_entity_poly.pdbx_seq_one_letter_code
_entity_poly.pdbx_strand_id
1 'polypeptide(L)'
;MAYPGDVYAADCSARDALALISGKWVMLLLPALAQGPQRNGALLRKIEGISQKVLTQTLRQLERNGLVERCERGSKPLHVEYRLTEVARGLVDTLSALDRWAEHNFPALDAARERFDAR
;
A
#
# COMPACT_ATOMS: atom_id res chain seq x y z
N MET A 1 3.78 -26.66 13.87
CA MET A 1 3.13 -26.10 15.08
C MET A 1 2.87 -24.63 14.77
N ALA A 2 1.67 -24.32 14.29
CA ALA A 2 1.32 -22.98 13.83
C ALA A 2 0.96 -22.14 15.05
N TYR A 3 1.77 -21.13 15.37
CA TYR A 3 1.37 -20.11 16.32
C TYR A 3 0.22 -19.33 15.65
N PRO A 4 -1.01 -19.33 16.18
CA PRO A 4 -2.00 -18.37 15.69
C PRO A 4 -1.42 -16.99 16.00
N GLY A 5 -1.06 -16.23 14.97
CA GLY A 5 -0.60 -14.86 15.17
C GLY A 5 -1.68 -14.08 15.90
N ASP A 6 -1.33 -13.45 17.02
CA ASP A 6 -2.24 -12.58 17.77
C ASP A 6 -1.74 -11.14 17.67
N VAL A 7 -2.40 -10.35 16.83
CA VAL A 7 -2.07 -8.93 16.64
C VAL A 7 -2.28 -8.11 17.92
N TYR A 8 -3.00 -8.62 18.91
CA TYR A 8 -3.16 -7.99 20.23
C TYR A 8 -2.05 -8.38 21.22
N ALA A 9 -1.24 -9.40 20.93
CA ALA A 9 -0.05 -9.73 21.72
C ALA A 9 1.11 -8.76 21.43
N ALA A 10 1.81 -8.32 22.48
CA ALA A 10 2.81 -7.26 22.41
C ALA A 10 4.02 -7.59 21.51
N ASP A 11 4.41 -8.85 21.49
CA ASP A 11 5.57 -9.43 20.84
C ASP A 11 5.24 -10.15 19.52
N CYS A 12 4.00 -10.05 19.04
CA CYS A 12 3.61 -10.67 17.78
C CYS A 12 4.12 -9.85 16.57
N SER A 13 5.03 -10.44 15.80
CA SER A 13 5.57 -9.84 14.57
C SER A 13 4.53 -9.58 13.48
N ALA A 14 3.31 -10.14 13.58
CA ALA A 14 2.20 -9.77 12.71
C ALA A 14 1.84 -8.27 12.81
N ARG A 15 2.19 -7.60 13.91
CA ARG A 15 2.08 -6.14 14.06
C ARG A 15 2.98 -5.38 13.11
N ASP A 16 4.15 -5.92 12.75
CA ASP A 16 5.06 -5.27 11.80
C ASP A 16 4.41 -5.20 10.41
N ALA A 17 3.70 -6.25 10.02
CA ALA A 17 2.90 -6.26 8.80
C ALA A 17 1.75 -5.23 8.87
N LEU A 18 1.00 -5.16 9.97
CA LEU A 18 -0.05 -4.14 10.12
C LEU A 18 0.53 -2.71 10.07
N ALA A 19 1.66 -2.47 10.73
CA ALA A 19 2.33 -1.17 10.72
C ALA A 19 2.76 -0.78 9.30
N LEU A 20 3.35 -1.71 8.55
CA LEU A 20 3.71 -1.50 7.14
C LEU A 20 2.48 -1.16 6.30
N ILE A 21 1.41 -1.94 6.41
CA ILE A 21 0.18 -1.80 5.61
C ILE A 21 -0.53 -0.48 5.93
N SER A 22 -0.55 -0.07 7.21
CA SER A 22 -1.18 1.17 7.66
C SER A 22 -0.47 2.45 7.19
N GLY A 23 0.70 2.32 6.55
CA GLY A 23 1.38 3.43 5.92
C GLY A 23 0.53 4.09 4.83
N LYS A 24 0.35 5.42 4.92
CA LYS A 24 -0.47 6.23 3.99
C LYS A 24 -0.32 5.84 2.51
N TRP A 25 0.92 5.72 2.03
CA TRP A 25 1.20 5.43 0.63
C TRP A 25 1.11 3.96 0.27
N VAL A 26 1.28 3.05 1.25
CA VAL A 26 1.17 1.60 1.03
C VAL A 26 -0.27 1.24 0.68
N MET A 27 -1.24 1.82 1.40
CA MET A 27 -2.66 1.63 1.13
C MET A 27 -3.05 2.05 -0.30
N LEU A 28 -2.36 3.01 -0.91
CA LEU A 28 -2.62 3.44 -2.29
C LEU A 28 -1.79 2.67 -3.34
N LEU A 29 -0.56 2.28 -2.99
CA LEU A 29 0.37 1.61 -3.91
C LEU A 29 -0.06 0.18 -4.23
N LEU A 30 -0.50 -0.59 -3.24
CA LEU A 30 -0.87 -2.00 -3.46
C LEU A 30 -2.10 -2.14 -4.37
N PRO A 31 -3.21 -1.40 -4.18
CA PRO A 31 -4.32 -1.38 -5.13
C PRO A 31 -3.91 -0.84 -6.51
N ALA A 32 -3.00 0.15 -6.58
CA ALA A 32 -2.52 0.65 -7.87
C ALA A 32 -1.77 -0.42 -8.69
N LEU A 33 -1.05 -1.33 -8.02
CA LEU A 33 -0.32 -2.45 -8.61
C LEU A 33 -1.21 -3.69 -8.88
N ALA A 34 -2.44 -3.73 -8.36
CA ALA A 34 -3.39 -4.80 -8.60
C ALA A 34 -3.78 -4.96 -10.07
N GLN A 35 -3.74 -3.86 -10.83
CA GLN A 35 -4.08 -3.83 -12.26
C GLN A 35 -2.96 -4.39 -13.16
N GLY A 36 -1.86 -4.85 -12.56
CA GLY A 36 -0.71 -5.42 -13.26
C GLY A 36 0.59 -4.64 -13.02
N PRO A 37 1.71 -5.09 -13.58
CA PRO A 37 3.02 -4.47 -13.38
C PRO A 37 3.03 -2.99 -13.79
N GLN A 38 3.60 -2.12 -12.96
CA GLN A 38 3.68 -0.68 -13.22
C GLN A 38 5.11 -0.15 -13.14
N ARG A 39 5.44 0.81 -14.01
CA ARG A 39 6.70 1.57 -13.92
C ARG A 39 6.59 2.61 -12.81
N ASN A 40 7.72 2.98 -12.22
CA ASN A 40 7.78 4.00 -11.17
C ASN A 40 7.09 5.32 -11.59
N GLY A 41 7.38 5.80 -12.81
CA GLY A 41 6.76 7.04 -13.32
C GLY A 41 5.25 6.94 -13.55
N ALA A 42 4.70 5.74 -13.79
CA ALA A 42 3.26 5.54 -13.88
C ALA A 42 2.61 5.63 -12.49
N LEU A 43 3.23 5.00 -11.48
CA LEU A 43 2.79 5.09 -10.09
C LEU A 43 2.85 6.53 -9.56
N LEU A 44 3.93 7.27 -9.87
CA LEU A 44 4.09 8.66 -9.46
C LEU A 44 2.98 9.57 -10.01
N ARG A 45 2.56 9.34 -11.27
CA ARG A 45 1.46 10.10 -11.87
C ARG A 45 0.09 9.71 -11.31
N LYS A 46 -0.09 8.43 -10.97
CA LYS A 46 -1.38 7.91 -10.46
C LYS A 46 -1.63 8.32 -9.01
N ILE A 47 -0.59 8.39 -8.19
CA ILE A 47 -0.70 8.67 -6.75
C ILE A 47 -0.30 10.12 -6.52
N GLU A 48 -1.26 11.03 -6.62
CA GLU A 48 -1.01 12.45 -6.46
C GLU A 48 -0.49 12.79 -5.04
N GLY A 49 0.43 13.74 -4.97
CA GLY A 49 1.03 14.21 -3.71
C GLY A 49 2.16 13.35 -3.14
N ILE A 50 2.46 12.17 -3.71
CA ILE A 50 3.65 11.41 -3.30
C ILE A 50 4.90 12.00 -3.96
N SER A 51 5.96 12.24 -3.18
CA SER A 51 7.25 12.63 -3.77
C SER A 51 7.95 11.43 -4.39
N GLN A 52 8.77 11.67 -5.43
CA GLN A 52 9.60 10.63 -6.05
C GLN A 52 10.46 9.88 -5.02
N LYS A 53 11.03 10.60 -4.05
CA LYS A 53 11.84 10.03 -2.97
C LYS A 53 11.02 9.07 -2.12
N VAL A 54 9.85 9.49 -1.67
CA VAL A 54 8.96 8.68 -0.82
C VAL A 54 8.41 7.48 -1.58
N LEU A 55 8.06 7.64 -2.86
CA LEU A 55 7.65 6.52 -3.72
C LEU A 55 8.74 5.45 -3.80
N THR A 56 9.97 5.85 -4.12
CA THR A 56 11.10 4.91 -4.21
C THR A 56 11.40 4.22 -2.88
N GLN A 57 11.34 4.96 -1.76
CA GLN A 57 11.53 4.39 -0.43
C GLN A 57 10.44 3.38 -0.08
N THR A 58 9.17 3.73 -0.37
CA THR A 58 8.03 2.86 -0.08
C THR A 58 8.08 1.58 -0.93
N LEU A 59 8.37 1.69 -2.23
CA LEU A 59 8.55 0.51 -3.10
C LEU A 59 9.68 -0.41 -2.61
N ARG A 60 10.82 0.15 -2.18
CA ARG A 60 11.92 -0.64 -1.59
C ARG A 60 11.50 -1.32 -0.29
N GLN A 61 10.68 -0.67 0.54
CA GLN A 61 10.18 -1.26 1.77
C GLN A 61 9.20 -2.41 1.47
N LEU A 62 8.29 -2.23 0.50
CA LEU A 62 7.38 -3.28 0.05
C LEU A 62 8.13 -4.46 -0.58
N GLU A 63 9.20 -4.18 -1.33
CA GLU A 63 10.09 -5.21 -1.88
C GLU A 63 10.81 -5.99 -0.79
N ARG A 64 11.40 -5.29 0.19
CA ARG A 64 12.06 -5.92 1.35
C ARG A 64 11.13 -6.86 2.13
N ASN A 65 9.84 -6.52 2.22
CA ASN A 65 8.84 -7.31 2.93
C ASN A 65 8.12 -8.32 2.03
N GLY A 66 8.56 -8.51 0.78
CA GLY A 66 8.01 -9.51 -0.12
C GLY A 66 6.58 -9.24 -0.58
N LEU A 67 6.10 -7.98 -0.51
CA LEU A 67 4.78 -7.59 -1.03
C LEU A 67 4.83 -7.17 -2.51
N VAL A 68 5.98 -6.67 -2.94
CA VAL A 68 6.23 -6.21 -4.31
C VAL A 68 7.52 -6.83 -4.84
N GLU A 69 7.55 -7.17 -6.11
CA GLU A 69 8.75 -7.58 -6.83
C GLU A 69 9.15 -6.50 -7.83
N ARG A 70 10.44 -6.18 -7.85
CA ARG A 70 11.06 -5.35 -8.89
C ARG A 70 11.49 -6.25 -10.05
N CYS A 71 10.91 -6.03 -11.24
CA CYS A 71 11.24 -6.77 -12.44
C CYS A 71 11.93 -5.87 -13.47
N GLU A 72 13.06 -6.33 -14.01
CA GLU A 72 13.69 -5.70 -15.18
C GLU A 72 13.06 -6.29 -16.45
N ARG A 73 12.57 -5.42 -17.33
CA ARG A 73 11.85 -5.80 -18.55
C ARG A 73 12.48 -5.17 -19.77
N GLY A 74 12.52 -5.94 -20.86
CA GLY A 74 12.83 -5.47 -22.21
C GLY A 74 14.17 -5.92 -22.78
N SER A 75 14.32 -5.77 -24.10
CA SER A 75 15.56 -6.01 -24.85
C SER A 75 16.32 -4.73 -25.21
N LYS A 76 15.66 -3.54 -25.18
CA LYS A 76 16.21 -2.16 -25.11
C LYS A 76 15.11 -1.11 -25.35
N PRO A 77 15.09 0.04 -24.64
CA PRO A 77 15.82 0.31 -23.40
C PRO A 77 15.24 -0.56 -22.27
N LEU A 78 16.13 -1.09 -21.42
CA LEU A 78 15.71 -1.83 -20.24
C LEU A 78 14.94 -0.89 -19.31
N HIS A 79 13.77 -1.32 -18.84
CA HIS A 79 13.01 -0.56 -17.84
C HIS A 79 12.65 -1.42 -16.64
N VAL A 80 12.34 -0.73 -15.55
CA VAL A 80 11.95 -1.36 -14.28
C VAL A 80 10.45 -1.27 -14.11
N GLU A 81 9.84 -2.40 -13.80
CA GLU A 81 8.46 -2.53 -13.38
C GLU A 81 8.40 -3.07 -11.96
N TYR A 82 7.31 -2.76 -11.26
CA TYR A 82 6.97 -3.31 -9.96
C TYR A 82 5.69 -4.10 -10.13
N ARG A 83 5.60 -5.28 -9.52
CA ARG A 83 4.39 -6.10 -9.52
C ARG A 83 4.12 -6.65 -8.11
N LEU A 84 2.89 -6.98 -7.82
CA LEU A 84 2.54 -7.67 -6.58
C LEU A 84 3.09 -9.10 -6.57
N THR A 85 3.53 -9.56 -5.40
CA THR A 85 3.77 -10.98 -5.13
C THR A 85 2.46 -11.71 -4.89
N GLU A 86 2.49 -13.05 -4.88
CA GLU A 86 1.31 -13.84 -4.53
C GLU A 86 0.80 -13.55 -3.10
N VAL A 87 1.71 -13.32 -2.14
CA VAL A 87 1.37 -12.97 -0.76
C VAL A 87 0.57 -11.67 -0.69
N ALA A 88 0.92 -10.68 -1.52
CA ALA A 88 0.22 -9.40 -1.54
C ALA A 88 -1.15 -9.44 -2.23
N ARG A 89 -1.44 -10.44 -3.08
CA ARG A 89 -2.72 -10.49 -3.81
C ARG A 89 -3.93 -10.59 -2.90
N GLY A 90 -3.88 -11.43 -1.86
CA GLY A 90 -4.97 -11.54 -0.89
C GLY A 90 -5.21 -10.27 -0.07
N LEU A 91 -4.17 -9.43 0.06
CA LEU A 91 -4.26 -8.15 0.77
C LEU A 91 -4.95 -7.07 -0.07
N VAL A 92 -4.79 -7.11 -1.40
CA VAL A 92 -5.38 -6.10 -2.31
C VAL A 92 -6.89 -6.01 -2.16
N ASP A 93 -7.59 -7.13 -2.08
CA ASP A 93 -9.06 -7.13 -2.01
C ASP A 93 -9.54 -6.44 -0.73
N THR A 94 -8.84 -6.70 0.38
CA THR A 94 -9.10 -6.06 1.67
C THR A 94 -8.83 -4.55 1.61
N LEU A 95 -7.70 -4.14 1.02
CA LEU A 95 -7.37 -2.72 0.88
C LEU A 95 -8.33 -2.00 -0.07
N SER A 96 -8.74 -2.64 -1.15
CA SER A 96 -9.71 -2.07 -2.10
C SER A 96 -11.08 -1.87 -1.46
N ALA A 97 -11.49 -2.75 -0.55
CA ALA A 97 -12.70 -2.57 0.23
C ALA A 97 -12.59 -1.39 1.21
N LEU A 98 -11.42 -1.23 1.84
CA LEU A 98 -11.14 -0.11 2.73
C LEU A 98 -11.13 1.24 1.98
N ASP A 99 -10.52 1.29 0.80
CA ASP A 99 -10.52 2.49 -0.06
C ASP A 99 -11.95 2.92 -0.39
N ARG A 100 -12.79 1.98 -0.85
CA ARG A 100 -14.21 2.25 -1.15
C ARG A 100 -15.00 2.73 0.06
N TRP A 101 -14.73 2.15 1.23
CA TRP A 101 -15.35 2.61 2.48
C TRP A 101 -14.93 4.06 2.78
N ALA A 102 -13.65 4.39 2.63
CA ALA A 102 -13.15 5.74 2.86
C ALA A 102 -13.74 6.75 1.86
N GLU A 103 -13.77 6.42 0.57
CA GLU A 103 -14.40 7.22 -0.49
C GLU A 103 -15.89 7.46 -0.25
N HIS A 104 -16.59 6.49 0.34
CA HIS A 104 -18.00 6.63 0.67
C HIS A 104 -18.23 7.51 1.91
N ASN A 105 -17.38 7.38 2.93
CA ASN A 105 -17.61 7.95 4.25
C ASN A 105 -16.85 9.26 4.52
N PHE A 106 -15.95 9.72 3.63
CA PHE A 106 -15.16 10.93 3.87
C PHE A 106 -16.00 12.17 4.25
N PRO A 107 -17.20 12.44 3.66
CA PRO A 107 -17.95 13.64 4.03
C PRO A 107 -18.43 13.61 5.48
N ALA A 108 -18.80 12.42 5.98
CA ALA A 108 -19.23 12.24 7.37
C ALA A 108 -18.05 12.39 8.34
N LEU A 109 -16.86 11.90 7.95
CA LEU A 109 -15.64 12.07 8.73
C LEU A 109 -15.20 13.54 8.78
N ASP A 110 -15.28 14.27 7.67
CA ASP A 110 -14.93 15.69 7.61
C ASP A 110 -15.89 16.52 8.45
N ALA A 111 -17.20 16.31 8.32
CA ALA A 111 -18.20 16.97 9.17
C ALA A 111 -18.00 16.65 10.67
N ALA A 112 -17.52 15.44 11.01
CA ALA A 112 -17.21 15.09 12.40
C ALA A 112 -15.99 15.85 12.93
N ARG A 113 -14.96 16.06 12.11
CA ARG A 113 -13.76 16.86 12.45
C ARG A 113 -14.15 18.32 12.68
N GLU A 114 -14.91 18.91 11.78
CA GLU A 114 -15.39 20.30 11.90
C GLU A 114 -16.20 20.52 13.19
N ARG A 115 -17.10 19.59 13.55
CA ARG A 115 -17.86 19.68 14.80
C ARG A 115 -16.99 19.61 16.05
N PHE A 116 -15.90 18.84 16.01
CA PHE A 116 -14.97 18.74 17.12
C PHE A 116 -14.12 20.01 17.24
N ASP A 117 -13.60 20.53 16.12
CA ASP A 117 -12.76 21.72 16.10
C ASP A 117 -13.52 23.01 16.46
N ALA A 118 -14.85 23.02 16.27
CA ALA A 118 -15.73 24.11 16.66
C ALA A 118 -16.17 24.09 18.15
N ARG A 119 -15.78 23.06 18.91
CA ARG A 119 -16.09 22.93 20.34
C ARG A 119 -15.04 23.61 21.22
#